data_AF-A0A151UGJ2-F1
#
_entry.id   AF-A0A151UGJ2-F1
#
_cell.length_a   1.000
_cell.length_b   1.000
_cell.length_c   1.000
_cell.angle_alpha   90.00
_cell.angle_beta   90.00
_cell.angle_gamma   90.00
#
_symmetry.space_group_name_H-M   'P 1'
#
loop_
_entity.id
_entity.type
_entity.pdbx_description
1 polymer ?
#
loop_
_entity_poly.entity_id
_entity_poly.type
_entity_poly.pdbx_seq_one_letter_code
_entity_poly.pdbx_strand_id
1 'polypeptide(L)'
;MLENVCQYPYLYLTQRERSKWDIIRSAVIWCIWRCRNNKIFRGENVDVERLKNNIDHMVSSWLKINNELFCYSFDQWMASPAACLKA
;
A
#
# COMPACT_ATOMS: atom_id res chain seq x y z
N MET A 1 -6.35 9.41 -0.99
CA MET A 1 -5.94 8.01 -1.25
C MET A 1 -6.63 7.01 -0.32
N LEU A 2 -6.75 7.29 1.00
CA LEU A 2 -7.36 6.36 1.98
C LEU A 2 -8.86 6.10 1.77
N GLU A 3 -9.64 7.09 1.33
CA GLU A 3 -11.11 6.94 1.17
C GLU A 3 -11.51 5.92 0.08
N ASN A 4 -10.64 5.68 -0.90
CA ASN A 4 -10.92 4.77 -2.02
C ASN A 4 -10.47 3.32 -1.79
N VAL A 5 -9.77 3.02 -0.69
CA VAL A 5 -9.24 1.67 -0.41
C VAL A 5 -10.37 0.70 -0.02
N CYS A 6 -11.43 1.22 0.62
CA CYS A 6 -12.50 0.40 1.22
C CYS A 6 -13.68 0.09 0.28
N GLN A 7 -13.84 0.77 -0.86
CA GLN A 7 -15.04 0.66 -1.71
C GLN A 7 -14.80 0.07 -3.12
N TYR A 8 -13.67 -0.61 -3.35
CA TYR A 8 -13.31 -1.03 -4.70
C TYR A 8 -14.11 -2.26 -5.22
N PRO A 9 -14.76 -2.19 -6.40
CA PRO A 9 -15.66 -3.24 -6.88
C PRO A 9 -14.89 -4.47 -7.40
N TYR A 10 -14.99 -5.59 -6.67
CA TYR A 10 -14.30 -6.86 -6.98
C TYR A 10 -14.71 -7.50 -8.33
N LEU A 11 -15.88 -7.14 -8.86
CA LEU A 11 -16.55 -7.83 -9.97
C LEU A 11 -15.98 -7.51 -11.36
N TYR A 12 -15.25 -6.40 -11.52
CA TYR A 12 -14.75 -5.95 -12.82
C TYR A 12 -13.24 -6.10 -13.02
N LEU A 13 -12.54 -6.67 -12.04
CA LEU A 13 -11.09 -6.80 -12.07
C LEU A 13 -10.65 -8.11 -12.72
N THR A 14 -9.54 -8.04 -13.46
CA THR A 14 -8.74 -9.21 -13.80
C THR A 14 -8.11 -9.81 -12.54
N GLN A 15 -7.67 -11.08 -12.62
CA GLN A 15 -6.97 -11.74 -11.51
C GLN A 15 -5.70 -10.98 -11.10
N ARG A 16 -4.99 -10.39 -12.09
CA ARG A 16 -3.77 -9.60 -11.88
C ARG A 16 -4.07 -8.32 -11.09
N GLU A 17 -5.13 -7.61 -11.43
CA GLU A 17 -5.53 -6.40 -10.71
C GLU A 17 -6.00 -6.72 -9.28
N ARG A 18 -6.75 -7.81 -9.08
CA ARG A 18 -7.12 -8.27 -7.73
C ARG A 18 -5.89 -8.52 -6.86
N SER A 19 -4.89 -9.23 -7.39
CA SER A 19 -3.65 -9.50 -6.66
C SER A 19 -2.92 -8.23 -6.25
N LYS A 20 -2.81 -7.22 -7.13
CA LYS A 20 -2.23 -5.91 -6.77
C LYS A 20 -2.98 -5.24 -5.62
N TRP A 21 -4.31 -5.25 -5.67
CA TRP A 21 -5.15 -4.68 -4.60
C TRP A 21 -5.02 -5.42 -3.27
N ASP A 22 -4.90 -6.74 -3.30
CA ASP A 22 -4.68 -7.53 -2.09
C ASP A 22 -3.33 -7.23 -1.45
N ILE A 23 -2.28 -7.01 -2.26
CA ILE A 23 -0.98 -6.52 -1.79
C ILE A 23 -1.12 -5.15 -1.14
N ILE A 24 -1.78 -4.19 -1.79
CA ILE A 24 -1.99 -2.83 -1.26
C ILE A 24 -2.71 -2.89 0.09
N ARG A 25 -3.82 -3.62 0.18
CA ARG A 25 -4.59 -3.76 1.42
C ARG A 25 -3.74 -4.37 2.53
N SER A 26 -2.99 -5.43 2.23
CA SER A 26 -2.15 -6.12 3.19
C SER A 26 -1.03 -5.21 3.71
N ALA A 27 -0.38 -4.45 2.84
CA ALA A 27 0.65 -3.48 3.22
C ALA A 27 0.09 -2.35 4.10
N VAL A 28 -1.09 -1.81 3.76
CA VAL A 28 -1.76 -0.77 4.55
C VAL A 28 -2.12 -1.29 5.95
N ILE A 29 -2.76 -2.46 6.03
CA ILE A 29 -3.14 -3.09 7.30
C ILE A 29 -1.90 -3.37 8.15
N TRP A 30 -0.83 -3.88 7.53
CA TRP A 30 0.45 -4.14 8.21
C TRP A 30 1.05 -2.86 8.83
N CYS A 31 1.11 -1.77 8.07
CA CYS A 31 1.63 -0.49 8.57
C CYS A 31 0.81 0.06 9.75
N ILE A 32 -0.52 -0.01 9.66
CA ILE A 32 -1.42 0.43 10.74
C ILE A 32 -1.24 -0.46 11.97
N TRP A 33 -1.24 -1.78 11.80
CA TRP A 33 -1.04 -2.74 12.88
C TRP A 33 0.30 -2.51 13.59
N ARG A 34 1.39 -2.33 12.82
CA ARG A 34 2.72 -2.04 13.36
C ARG A 34 2.75 -0.72 14.13
N CYS A 35 2.13 0.33 13.61
CA CYS A 35 2.05 1.63 14.29
C CYS A 35 1.31 1.53 15.62
N ARG A 36 0.16 0.83 15.64
CA ARG A 36 -0.60 0.60 16.87
C ARG A 36 0.19 -0.20 17.90
N ASN A 37 0.90 -1.25 17.47
CA ASN A 37 1.72 -2.05 18.38
C ASN A 37 2.91 -1.26 18.94
N ASN A 38 3.57 -0.44 18.12
CA ASN A 38 4.63 0.42 18.62
C ASN A 38 4.12 1.42 19.66
N LYS A 39 2.91 1.97 19.46
CA LYS A 39 2.28 2.83 20.49
C LYS A 39 2.03 2.07 21.80
N ILE A 40 1.41 0.90 21.72
CA ILE A 40 0.97 0.13 22.90
C ILE A 40 2.17 -0.47 23.65
N PHE A 41 3.10 -1.10 22.92
CA PHE A 41 4.16 -1.91 23.53
C PHE A 41 5.50 -1.19 23.64
N ARG A 42 5.71 -0.10 22.90
CA ARG A 42 6.98 0.66 22.90
C ARG A 42 6.82 2.11 23.36
N GLY A 43 5.60 2.55 23.67
CA GLY A 43 5.32 3.94 24.05
C GLY A 43 5.64 4.96 22.94
N GLU A 44 5.76 4.52 21.69
CA GLU A 44 6.04 5.43 20.57
C GLU A 44 4.82 6.33 20.30
N ASN A 45 5.07 7.60 20.03
CA ASN A 45 4.01 8.50 19.58
C ASN A 45 3.56 8.15 18.16
N VAL A 46 2.25 8.29 17.93
CA VAL A 46 1.67 8.13 16.60
C VAL A 46 1.90 9.41 15.82
N ASP A 47 2.74 9.31 14.82
CA ASP A 47 2.93 10.33 13.79
C ASP A 47 2.23 9.85 12.52
N VAL A 48 1.16 10.57 12.15
CA VAL A 48 0.31 10.25 11.00
C VAL A 48 1.05 10.47 9.68
N GLU A 49 1.92 11.46 9.59
CA GLU A 49 2.68 11.75 8.37
C GLU A 49 3.74 10.67 8.14
N ARG A 50 4.46 10.29 9.20
CA ARG A 50 5.37 9.14 9.18
C ARG A 50 4.63 7.85 8.81
N LEU A 51 3.41 7.64 9.31
CA LEU A 51 2.60 6.47 8.95
C LEU A 51 2.22 6.47 7.46
N LYS A 52 1.80 7.62 6.90
CA LYS A 52 1.50 7.74 5.47
C LYS A 52 2.73 7.40 4.62
N ASN A 53 3.88 8.00 4.94
CA ASN A 53 5.15 7.72 4.25
C ASN A 53 5.51 6.23 4.33
N ASN A 54 5.35 5.60 5.49
CA ASN A 54 5.58 4.17 5.64
C ASN A 54 4.63 3.31 4.80
N ILE A 55 3.36 3.71 4.67
CA ILE A 55 2.39 3.02 3.81
C ILE A 55 2.84 3.10 2.35
N ASP A 56 3.19 4.29 1.85
CA ASP A 56 3.60 4.45 0.46
C ASP A 56 4.84 3.62 0.12
N HIS A 57 5.86 3.66 0.99
CA HIS A 57 7.08 2.86 0.82
C HIS A 57 6.78 1.36 0.88
N MET A 58 5.93 0.91 1.82
CA MET A 58 5.62 -0.50 1.99
C MET A 58 4.83 -1.04 0.79
N VAL A 59 3.82 -0.29 0.33
CA VAL A 59 3.01 -0.66 -0.84
C VAL A 59 3.90 -0.78 -2.07
N SER A 60 4.72 0.23 -2.37
CA SER A 60 5.64 0.20 -3.51
C SER A 60 6.61 -0.98 -3.43
N SER A 61 7.16 -1.26 -2.24
CA SER A 61 8.11 -2.36 -2.05
C SER A 61 7.44 -3.73 -2.23
N TRP A 62 6.26 -3.93 -1.65
CA TRP A 62 5.56 -5.20 -1.73
C TRP A 62 5.01 -5.47 -3.14
N LEU A 63 4.54 -4.44 -3.86
CA LEU A 63 4.14 -4.60 -5.26
C LEU A 63 5.33 -5.06 -6.12
N LYS A 64 6.52 -4.49 -5.91
CA LYS A 64 7.73 -4.88 -6.63
C LYS A 64 8.21 -6.30 -6.31
N ILE A 65 8.13 -6.71 -5.05
CA ILE A 65 8.56 -8.06 -4.63
C ILE A 65 7.59 -9.15 -5.11
N ASN A 66 6.29 -8.86 -5.14
CA ASN A 66 5.26 -9.87 -5.43
C ASN A 66 4.75 -9.84 -6.88
N ASN A 67 5.28 -8.95 -7.73
CA ASN A 67 4.88 -8.85 -9.14
C ASN A 67 6.09 -8.48 -10.00
N GLU A 68 6.68 -9.48 -10.67
CA GLU A 68 7.87 -9.30 -11.51
C GLU A 68 7.68 -8.27 -12.63
N LEU A 69 6.44 -8.08 -13.09
CA LEU A 69 6.09 -7.09 -14.11
C LEU A 69 5.92 -5.67 -13.54
N PHE A 70 5.92 -5.50 -12.22
CA PHE A 70 5.86 -4.20 -11.57
C PHE A 70 7.27 -3.60 -11.48
N CYS A 71 7.69 -2.93 -12.55
CA CYS A 71 9.04 -2.37 -12.70
C CYS A 71 9.17 -0.88 -12.34
N TYR A 72 8.15 -0.29 -11.69
CA TYR A 72 8.14 1.13 -11.35
C TYR A 72 9.07 1.47 -10.19
N SER A 73 9.75 2.63 -10.28
CA SER A 73 10.49 3.21 -9.16
C SER A 73 9.56 3.79 -8.10
N PHE A 74 10.10 4.05 -6.90
CA PHE A 74 9.33 4.72 -5.86
C PHE A 74 8.88 6.12 -6.28
N ASP A 75 9.72 6.88 -6.99
CA ASP A 75 9.35 8.21 -7.51
C ASP A 75 8.19 8.14 -8.52
N GLN A 76 8.21 7.13 -9.41
CA GLN A 76 7.12 6.90 -10.37
C GLN A 76 5.82 6.52 -9.65
N TRP A 77 5.92 5.69 -8.61
CA TRP A 77 4.80 5.36 -7.74
C TRP A 77 4.22 6.62 -7.09
N MET A 78 5.06 7.45 -6.46
CA MET A 78 4.61 8.67 -5.79
C MET A 78 4.00 9.69 -6.75
N ALA A 79 4.52 9.79 -7.97
CA ALA A 79 3.99 10.70 -8.99
C ALA A 79 2.60 10.27 -9.48
N SER A 80 2.34 8.97 -9.68
CA SER A 80 1.05 8.48 -10.16
C SER A 80 0.78 7.00 -9.82
N PRO A 81 0.30 6.69 -8.60
CA PRO A 81 -0.03 5.32 -8.19
C PRO A 81 -1.05 4.66 -9.12
N ALA A 82 -2.05 5.42 -9.57
CA ALA A 82 -3.11 4.93 -10.43
C ALA A 82 -2.59 4.48 -11.81
N ALA A 83 -1.58 5.17 -12.36
CA ALA A 83 -0.96 4.75 -13.62
C ALA A 83 -0.15 3.45 -13.44
N CYS A 84 0.62 3.33 -12.35
CA CYS A 84 1.40 2.14 -12.05
C CYS A 84 0.53 0.87 -11.87
N LEU A 85 -0.70 1.04 -11.37
CA LEU A 85 -1.62 -0.10 -11.16
C LEU A 85 -2.31 -0.58 -12.44
N LYS A 86 -2.46 0.28 -13.46
CA LYS A 86 -3.13 -0.04 -14.72
C LYS A 86 -2.27 -0.83 -15.73
N ALA A 87 -0.95 -0.89 -15.55
CA ALA A 87 -0.02 -1.57 -16.45
C ALA A 87 0.18 -3.07 -16.17
#